data_AF-A0A8S3KDN4-F1
#
_entry.id   AF-A0A8S3KDN4-F1
#
_cell.length_a   1.000
_cell.length_b   1.000
_cell.length_c   1.000
_cell.angle_alpha   90.00
_cell.angle_beta   90.00
_cell.angle_gamma   90.00
#
_symmetry.space_group_name_H-M   'P 1'
#
loop_
_entity.id
_entity.type
_entity.pdbx_description
1 polymer ?
#
loop_
_entity_poly.entity_id
_entity_poly.type
_entity_poly.pdbx_seq_one_letter_code
_entity_poly.pdbx_strand_id
1 'polypeptide(L)'
;FACFFALSAGADEVLSVPGARIFDVCYGEYGCFTIRPPFGATLQRPIAVLPATASVVGTKLFLYTRDTRKNRTEISRFTTLGPWSSSKPTKF
;
A
#
# COMPACT_ATOMS: atom_id res chain seq x y z
N PHE A 1 5.99 35.54 39.24
CA PHE A 1 4.92 34.61 38.83
C PHE A 1 4.50 34.96 37.41
N ALA A 2 4.20 33.95 36.60
CA ALA A 2 3.98 33.95 35.14
C ALA A 2 5.24 33.75 34.28
N CYS A 3 5.61 32.48 34.15
CA CYS A 3 6.44 31.99 33.05
C CYS A 3 5.54 31.96 31.81
N PHE A 4 5.71 32.92 30.90
CA PHE A 4 5.10 32.88 29.57
C PHE A 4 5.87 31.82 28.74
N PHE A 5 5.50 30.55 28.89
CA PHE A 5 5.90 29.54 27.92
C PHE A 5 5.10 29.79 26.63
N ALA A 6 5.70 30.54 25.72
CA ALA A 6 5.29 30.53 24.33
C ALA A 6 5.57 29.13 23.77
N LEU A 7 4.55 28.28 23.75
CA LEU A 7 4.59 27.00 23.08
C LEU A 7 4.50 27.27 21.57
N SER A 8 5.65 27.35 20.91
CA SER A 8 5.72 27.29 19.46
C SER A 8 5.24 25.90 19.04
N ALA A 9 4.01 25.82 18.53
CA ALA A 9 3.52 24.63 17.85
C ALA A 9 4.41 24.42 16.62
N GLY A 10 5.32 23.44 16.73
CA GLY A 10 6.04 22.93 15.58
C GLY A 10 5.02 22.44 14.57
N ALA A 11 5.14 22.90 13.33
CA ALA A 11 4.50 22.27 12.21
C ALA A 11 5.10 20.87 12.08
N ASP A 12 4.44 19.88 12.67
CA ASP A 12 4.72 18.49 12.35
C ASP A 12 4.46 18.31 10.85
N GLU A 13 5.52 17.94 10.16
CA GLU A 13 5.60 17.66 8.74
C GLU A 13 4.59 16.55 8.40
N VAL A 14 3.34 16.91 8.14
CA VAL A 14 2.44 16.03 7.41
C VAL A 14 2.99 15.99 6.00
N LEU A 15 3.70 14.90 5.67
CA LEU A 15 4.18 14.58 4.34
C LEU A 15 2.99 14.68 3.37
N SER A 16 2.85 15.84 2.75
CA SER A 16 1.80 16.15 1.81
C SER A 16 2.15 15.45 0.51
N VAL A 17 1.72 14.20 0.39
CA VAL A 17 1.75 13.48 -0.88
C VAL A 17 0.94 14.31 -1.88
N PRO A 18 1.53 14.81 -2.97
CA PRO A 18 0.79 15.60 -3.96
C PRO A 18 -0.33 14.73 -4.55
N GLY A 19 -1.58 15.05 -4.20
CA GLY A 19 -2.76 14.26 -4.56
C GLY A 19 -3.53 13.66 -3.38
N ALA A 20 -3.06 13.81 -2.13
CA ALA A 20 -3.86 13.45 -0.96
C ALA A 20 -5.07 14.40 -0.83
N ARG A 21 -6.27 13.90 -1.11
CA ARG A 21 -7.49 14.50 -0.58
C ARG A 21 -7.63 14.02 0.86
N ILE A 22 -8.24 14.82 1.73
CA ILE A 22 -8.34 14.54 3.19
C ILE A 22 -8.79 13.09 3.49
N PHE A 23 -9.54 12.45 2.58
CA PHE A 23 -10.04 11.09 2.71
C PHE A 23 -9.52 10.09 1.67
N ASP A 24 -8.79 10.51 0.63
CA ASP A 24 -8.43 9.67 -0.52
C ASP A 24 -6.95 9.85 -0.91
N VAL A 25 -6.25 8.75 -1.23
CA VAL A 25 -4.87 8.74 -1.75
C VAL A 25 -4.79 7.96 -3.05
N CYS A 26 -4.01 8.44 -4.04
CA CYS A 26 -3.87 7.78 -5.34
C CYS A 26 -2.44 7.28 -5.58
N TYR A 27 -2.32 6.06 -6.09
CA TYR A 27 -1.06 5.38 -6.35
C TYR A 27 -0.96 4.93 -7.81
N GLY A 28 -0.69 5.86 -8.73
CA GLY A 28 -0.39 5.55 -10.14
C GLY A 28 -1.32 4.49 -10.76
N GLU A 29 -0.74 3.35 -11.15
CA GLU A 29 -1.46 2.21 -11.76
C GLU A 29 -2.43 1.46 -10.83
N TYR A 30 -2.41 1.72 -9.52
CA TYR A 30 -3.30 1.10 -8.52
C TYR A 30 -4.56 1.93 -8.25
N GLY A 31 -4.68 3.12 -8.84
CA GLY A 31 -5.82 4.00 -8.63
C GLY A 31 -5.85 4.64 -7.24
N CYS A 32 -7.04 4.99 -6.77
CA CYS A 32 -7.24 5.72 -5.52
C CYS A 32 -7.93 4.88 -4.44
N PHE A 33 -7.49 5.05 -3.20
CA PHE A 33 -8.02 4.41 -2.02
C PHE A 33 -8.65 5.45 -1.10
N THR A 34 -9.86 5.17 -0.61
CA THR A 34 -10.61 6.04 0.30
C THR A 34 -10.72 5.42 1.69
N ILE A 35 -10.83 6.27 2.71
CA ILE A 35 -11.21 5.86 4.08
C ILE A 35 -12.68 6.14 4.40
N ARG A 36 -13.48 6.58 3.41
CA ARG A 36 -14.93 6.70 3.57
C ARG A 36 -15.58 5.33 3.86
N PRO A 37 -16.74 5.28 4.54
CA PRO A 37 -17.47 4.03 4.74
C PRO A 37 -17.67 3.30 3.40
N PRO A 38 -17.44 1.96 3.35
CA PRO A 38 -17.21 1.05 4.47
C PRO A 38 -15.74 0.89 4.89
N PHE A 39 -14.82 1.65 4.32
CA PHE A 39 -13.37 1.43 4.47
C PHE A 39 -12.78 2.04 5.76
N GLY A 40 -13.51 2.93 6.43
CA GLY A 40 -13.15 3.52 7.71
C GLY A 40 -14.36 4.17 8.38
N ALA A 41 -14.19 4.59 9.64
CA ALA A 41 -15.22 5.26 10.45
C ALA A 41 -16.56 4.50 10.53
N THR A 42 -16.51 3.17 10.57
CA THR A 42 -17.68 2.29 10.79
C THR A 42 -17.53 1.51 12.09
N LEU A 43 -18.62 0.92 12.60
CA LEU A 43 -18.55 0.05 13.78
C LEU A 43 -17.59 -1.13 13.58
N GLN A 44 -17.53 -1.68 12.37
CA GLN A 44 -16.63 -2.80 12.03
C GLN A 44 -15.19 -2.34 11.79
N ARG A 45 -14.98 -1.11 11.34
CA ARG A 45 -13.67 -0.50 11.07
C ARG A 45 -13.62 0.91 11.67
N PRO A 46 -13.42 1.04 13.00
CA PRO A 46 -13.49 2.33 13.69
C PRO A 46 -12.33 3.25 13.32
N ILE A 47 -11.16 2.66 13.04
CA ILE A 47 -9.95 3.40 12.70
C ILE A 47 -9.91 3.63 11.19
N ALA A 48 -9.93 4.91 10.79
CA ALA A 48 -9.86 5.32 9.39
C ALA A 48 -8.41 5.69 9.03
N VAL A 49 -7.72 4.76 8.34
CA VAL A 49 -6.31 4.92 7.95
C VAL A 49 -6.13 4.59 6.49
N LEU A 50 -5.37 5.43 5.78
CA LEU A 50 -5.04 5.21 4.37
C LEU A 50 -4.00 4.08 4.24
N PRO A 51 -4.08 3.25 3.19
CA PRO A 51 -3.08 2.23 2.94
C PRO A 51 -1.71 2.87 2.68
N ALA A 52 -0.62 2.18 3.04
CA ALA A 52 0.73 2.63 2.73
C ALA A 52 1.02 2.60 1.22
N THR A 53 2.04 3.34 0.78
CA THR A 53 2.47 3.37 -0.63
C THR A 53 2.99 2.00 -1.07
N ALA A 54 2.89 1.70 -2.38
CA ALA A 54 3.37 0.44 -2.94
C ALA A 54 4.86 0.16 -2.64
N SER A 55 5.68 1.21 -2.61
CA SER A 55 7.10 1.13 -2.26
C SER A 55 7.32 0.73 -0.80
N VAL A 56 6.46 1.17 0.12
CA VAL A 56 6.53 0.81 1.54
C VAL A 56 6.02 -0.62 1.78
N VAL A 57 4.94 -1.02 1.11
CA VAL A 57 4.41 -2.40 1.23
C VAL A 57 5.38 -3.40 0.58
N GLY A 58 6.05 -3.02 -0.51
CA GLY A 58 7.11 -3.82 -1.13
C GLY A 58 6.64 -5.21 -1.58
N THR A 59 5.45 -5.30 -2.18
CA THR A 59 4.85 -6.58 -2.58
C THR A 59 5.71 -7.27 -3.65
N LYS A 60 6.05 -8.54 -3.40
CA LYS A 60 6.83 -9.37 -4.32
C LYS A 60 6.04 -10.63 -4.64
N LEU A 61 5.96 -10.98 -5.92
CA LEU A 61 5.26 -12.16 -6.38
C LEU A 61 6.27 -13.27 -6.62
N PHE A 62 6.08 -14.40 -5.92
CA PHE A 62 7.00 -15.52 -6.00
C PHE A 62 6.31 -16.73 -6.62
N LEU A 63 6.82 -17.13 -7.77
CA LEU A 63 6.31 -18.25 -8.54
C LEU A 63 6.98 -19.55 -8.11
N TYR A 64 6.13 -20.53 -7.79
CA TYR A 64 6.51 -21.92 -7.58
C TYR A 64 5.78 -22.78 -8.61
N THR A 65 6.52 -23.57 -9.38
CA THR A 65 5.94 -24.52 -10.33
C THR A 65 6.21 -25.95 -9.85
N ARG A 66 5.63 -26.93 -10.55
CA ARG A 66 5.89 -28.35 -10.29
C ARG A 66 7.38 -28.70 -10.45
N ASP A 67 8.06 -28.01 -11.36
CA ASP A 67 9.46 -28.23 -11.70
C ASP A 67 10.38 -27.47 -10.72
N THR A 68 9.98 -26.27 -10.29
CA THR A 68 10.75 -25.43 -9.36
C THR A 68 10.15 -25.39 -7.96
N ARG A 69 9.81 -26.55 -7.39
CA ARG A 69 9.14 -26.61 -6.06
C ARG A 69 9.94 -26.00 -4.92
N LYS A 70 11.27 -26.10 -4.95
CA LYS A 70 12.16 -25.57 -3.90
C LYS A 70 12.70 -24.18 -4.24
N ASN A 71 12.71 -23.82 -5.52
CA ASN A 71 13.30 -22.59 -6.01
C ASN A 71 12.21 -21.61 -6.41
N ARG A 72 12.21 -20.45 -5.77
CA ARG A 72 11.28 -19.37 -6.10
C ARG A 72 11.82 -18.55 -7.26
N THR A 73 10.95 -18.21 -8.20
CA THR A 73 11.25 -17.18 -9.20
C THR A 73 10.45 -15.94 -8.84
N GLU A 74 11.12 -14.80 -8.66
CA GLU A 74 10.42 -13.53 -8.49
C GLU A 74 9.89 -13.06 -9.85
N ILE A 75 8.59 -12.80 -9.93
CA ILE A 75 7.95 -12.30 -11.13
C ILE A 75 7.39 -10.91 -10.87
N SER A 76 7.36 -10.09 -11.92
CA SER A 76 6.74 -8.76 -11.88
C SER A 76 5.59 -8.71 -12.89
N ARG A 77 4.72 -7.71 -12.76
CA ARG A 77 3.64 -7.46 -13.73
C ARG A 77 4.19 -7.26 -15.16
N PHE A 78 5.36 -6.65 -15.27
CA PHE A 78 5.93 -6.21 -16.54
C PHE A 78 6.85 -7.24 -17.21
N THR A 79 7.33 -8.24 -16.45
CA THR A 79 8.40 -9.11 -16.92
C THR A 79 7.99 -10.57 -16.86
N THR A 80 7.76 -11.17 -18.04
CA THR A 80 7.52 -12.62 -18.23
C THR A 80 8.81 -13.44 -18.27
N LEU A 81 9.84 -13.05 -17.52
CA LEU A 81 11.07 -13.85 -17.39
C LEU A 81 10.87 -14.92 -16.33
N GLY A 82 10.17 -16.01 -16.67
CA GLY A 82 9.98 -17.12 -15.75
C GLY A 82 9.24 -18.32 -16.36
N PRO A 83 9.21 -19.47 -15.66
CA PRO A 83 8.57 -20.72 -16.12
C PRO A 83 7.03 -20.65 -16.05
N TRP A 84 6.44 -19.47 -16.14
CA TRP A 84 4.99 -19.29 -16.11
C TRP A 84 4.37 -19.79 -17.42
N SER A 85 3.23 -20.47 -17.30
CA SER A 85 2.48 -20.99 -18.46
C SER A 85 1.00 -20.68 -18.29
N SER A 86 0.43 -19.92 -19.23
CA SER A 86 -1.01 -19.59 -19.27
C SER A 86 -1.92 -20.80 -19.45
N SER A 87 -1.38 -21.91 -19.99
CA SER A 87 -2.12 -23.16 -20.17
C SER A 87 -2.34 -23.94 -18.86
N LYS A 88 -1.71 -23.51 -17.76
CA LYS A 88 -1.83 -24.14 -16.44
C LYS A 88 -2.58 -23.21 -15.49
N PRO A 89 -3.45 -23.74 -14.62
CA PRO A 89 -4.18 -22.92 -13.66
C PRO A 89 -3.21 -22.28 -12.66
N THR A 90 -3.46 -21.02 -12.32
CA THR A 90 -2.71 -20.26 -11.30
C THR A 90 -3.51 -20.18 -10.01
N LYS A 91 -2.83 -20.32 -8.88
CA LYS A 91 -3.40 -20.07 -7.55
C LYS A 91 -2.69 -18.88 -6.93
N PHE A 92 -3.46 -17.94 -6.40
CA PHE A 92 -2.98 -16.79 -5.64
C PHE A 92 -3.04 -17.08 -4.14
#